data_AF-A0A427XRZ4-F1
#
_entry.id   AF-A0A427XRZ4-F1
#
_cell.length_a   1.000
_cell.length_b   1.000
_cell.length_c   1.000
_cell.angle_alpha   90.00
_cell.angle_beta   90.00
_cell.angle_gamma   90.00
#
_symmetry.space_group_name_H-M   'P 1'
#
loop_
_entity.id
_entity.type
_entity.pdbx_description
1 polymer ?
#
loop_
_entity_poly.entity_id
_entity_poly.type
_entity_poly.pdbx_seq_one_letter_code
_entity_poly.pdbx_strand_id
1 'polypeptide(L)'
;MSLSSTPTSSLSHDEPDTAAPVPARRTIALTVPTSLLVLPASAAIVGMIIGMSRGGSRARLRFLAENAHRPPTTVQGWYFYTKTRNYRVFFAAARTGARYALGLGGATAAYVLLDESVGWTREQVFGAAQSSASTSIPAPPAVPDATDAEPGSSRRIGWREGPVRWEDGAIAGGVMGAVVGTAYRLPRPLFFRAVLIGSIMGGATSGLQIAQDHVRKLKEKDERVSVSGESGGSGLAQPVSAPVMGSAPEHPTVDRPVQAGETAMSPVQGASRALPTAAESDRLRRRAWWDPRRWVGM
;
A
#
# COMPACT_ATOMS: atom_id res chain seq x y z
N MET A 1 77.05 -38.70 53.01
CA MET A 1 75.64 -39.07 53.23
C MET A 1 74.77 -37.97 52.66
N SER A 2 74.04 -38.27 51.57
CA SER A 2 72.68 -37.80 51.28
C SER A 2 72.36 -38.11 49.81
N LEU A 3 71.38 -38.99 49.66
CA LEU A 3 70.74 -39.42 48.41
C LEU A 3 69.48 -38.57 48.17
N SER A 4 68.95 -38.68 46.94
CA SER A 4 67.63 -38.22 46.45
C SER A 4 67.53 -36.73 46.07
N SER A 5 66.83 -36.31 45.02
CA SER A 5 65.90 -37.01 44.12
C SER A 5 65.65 -36.16 42.86
N THR A 6 65.63 -36.86 41.72
CA THR A 6 64.81 -36.74 40.49
C THR A 6 64.32 -35.39 39.91
N PRO A 7 64.35 -35.26 38.56
CA PRO A 7 63.85 -34.12 37.81
C PRO A 7 62.33 -34.16 37.61
N THR A 8 61.65 -33.01 37.77
CA THR A 8 60.28 -32.82 37.31
C THR A 8 60.31 -32.25 35.90
N SER A 9 60.19 -33.12 34.91
CA SER A 9 59.88 -32.75 33.52
C SER A 9 58.42 -32.29 33.46
N SER A 10 58.20 -31.03 33.12
CA SER A 10 56.88 -30.50 32.80
C SER A 10 56.42 -31.08 31.46
N LEU A 11 55.51 -32.04 31.55
CA LEU A 11 54.79 -32.63 30.43
C LEU A 11 53.83 -31.57 29.86
N SER A 12 54.19 -30.95 28.74
CA SER A 12 53.26 -30.15 27.93
C SER A 12 52.19 -31.08 27.36
N HIS A 13 50.97 -30.95 27.86
CA HIS A 13 49.81 -31.64 27.31
C HIS A 13 49.48 -31.02 25.95
N ASP A 14 49.65 -31.81 24.89
CA ASP A 14 49.08 -31.55 23.57
C ASP A 14 47.55 -31.51 23.69
N GLU A 15 46.94 -30.38 23.38
CA GLU A 15 45.53 -30.28 23.04
C GLU A 15 45.40 -29.49 21.72
N PRO A 16 45.34 -30.15 20.55
CA PRO A 16 44.89 -29.51 19.33
C PRO A 16 43.37 -29.45 19.38
N ASP A 17 42.85 -28.45 20.09
CA ASP A 17 41.42 -28.24 20.17
C ASP A 17 40.89 -27.92 18.77
N THR A 18 40.18 -28.90 18.25
CA THR A 18 39.66 -28.97 16.90
C THR A 18 38.45 -28.05 16.81
N ALA A 19 38.68 -26.76 16.59
CA ALA A 19 37.63 -25.82 16.20
C ALA A 19 37.60 -25.72 14.67
N ALA A 20 37.02 -26.73 14.02
CA ALA A 20 36.63 -26.62 12.62
C ALA A 20 35.78 -25.35 12.42
N PRO A 21 36.03 -24.54 11.37
CA PRO A 21 35.20 -23.36 11.11
C PRO A 21 33.76 -23.80 10.85
N VAL A 22 32.87 -23.48 11.77
CA VAL A 22 31.43 -23.71 11.61
C VAL A 22 31.00 -23.01 10.31
N PRO A 23 30.44 -23.72 9.31
CA PRO A 23 30.07 -23.09 8.05
C PRO A 23 29.04 -22.00 8.34
N ALA A 24 29.41 -20.75 8.07
CA ALA A 24 28.54 -19.60 8.24
C ALA A 24 27.21 -19.88 7.53
N ARG A 25 26.13 -19.93 8.31
CA ARG A 25 24.77 -20.15 7.81
C ARG A 25 24.49 -19.09 6.75
N ARG A 26 24.44 -19.51 5.48
CA ARG A 26 24.09 -18.62 4.35
C ARG A 26 22.64 -18.15 4.52
N THR A 27 22.46 -17.03 5.20
CA THR A 27 21.17 -16.34 5.27
C THR A 27 20.96 -15.63 3.94
N ILE A 28 20.11 -16.18 3.09
CA ILE A 28 19.72 -15.56 1.82
C ILE A 28 18.74 -14.44 2.16
N ALA A 29 19.23 -13.19 2.22
CA ALA A 29 18.37 -12.02 2.35
C ALA A 29 17.79 -11.66 0.97
N LEU A 30 16.55 -12.05 0.72
CA LEU A 30 15.79 -11.65 -0.47
C LEU A 30 15.29 -10.21 -0.29
N THR A 31 15.93 -9.25 -0.96
CA THR A 31 15.45 -7.87 -1.04
C THR A 31 14.30 -7.81 -2.04
N VAL A 32 13.07 -7.96 -1.58
CA VAL A 32 11.88 -7.79 -2.44
C VAL A 32 11.53 -6.30 -2.50
N PRO A 33 11.50 -5.66 -3.69
CA PRO A 33 11.16 -4.25 -3.80
C PRO A 33 9.73 -3.98 -3.32
N THR A 34 9.55 -2.93 -2.50
CA THR A 34 8.22 -2.55 -1.97
C THR A 34 7.22 -2.27 -3.11
N SER A 35 7.69 -1.69 -4.21
CA SER A 35 6.89 -1.44 -5.42
C SER A 35 6.27 -2.73 -6.01
N LEU A 36 6.97 -3.86 -5.88
CA LEU A 36 6.56 -5.16 -6.38
C LEU A 36 5.45 -5.79 -5.52
N LEU A 37 5.29 -5.34 -4.28
CA LEU A 37 4.23 -5.80 -3.39
C LEU A 37 3.01 -4.86 -3.44
N VAL A 38 3.24 -3.55 -3.38
CA VAL A 38 2.15 -2.56 -3.23
C VAL A 38 1.38 -2.33 -4.55
N LEU A 39 2.08 -2.21 -5.68
CA LEU A 39 1.44 -1.90 -6.97
C LEU A 39 0.57 -3.07 -7.46
N PRO A 40 1.04 -4.33 -7.44
CA PRO A 40 0.20 -5.45 -7.87
C PRO A 40 -0.97 -5.71 -6.93
N ALA A 41 -0.79 -5.56 -5.61
CA ALA A 41 -1.86 -5.73 -4.64
C ALA A 41 -2.98 -4.68 -4.82
N SER A 42 -2.60 -3.41 -4.98
CA SER A 42 -3.57 -2.33 -5.23
C SER A 42 -4.30 -2.53 -6.57
N ALA A 43 -3.59 -2.89 -7.64
CA ALA A 43 -4.20 -3.22 -8.93
C ALA A 43 -5.15 -4.42 -8.83
N ALA A 44 -4.80 -5.45 -8.05
CA ALA A 44 -5.65 -6.61 -7.81
C ALA A 44 -6.95 -6.23 -7.09
N ILE A 45 -6.89 -5.36 -6.08
CA ILE A 45 -8.08 -4.87 -5.36
C ILE A 45 -9.00 -4.11 -6.31
N VAL A 46 -8.45 -3.19 -7.11
CA VAL A 46 -9.22 -2.44 -8.12
C VAL A 46 -9.86 -3.40 -9.13
N GLY A 47 -9.09 -4.37 -9.63
CA GLY A 47 -9.60 -5.41 -10.52
C GLY A 47 -10.71 -6.24 -9.90
N MET A 48 -10.56 -6.60 -8.62
CA MET A 48 -11.56 -7.35 -7.86
C MET A 48 -12.89 -6.58 -7.79
N ILE A 49 -12.87 -5.29 -7.45
CA ILE A 49 -14.07 -4.45 -7.34
C ILE A 49 -14.79 -4.34 -8.69
N ILE A 50 -14.04 -4.08 -9.78
CA ILE A 50 -14.58 -3.99 -11.14
C ILE A 50 -15.19 -5.33 -11.57
N GLY A 51 -14.47 -6.44 -11.32
CA GLY A 51 -14.90 -7.78 -11.67
C GLY A 51 -16.13 -8.23 -10.89
N MET A 52 -16.21 -7.94 -9.59
CA MET A 52 -17.37 -8.22 -8.75
C MET A 52 -18.61 -7.46 -9.23
N SER A 53 -18.47 -6.17 -9.50
CA SER A 53 -19.58 -5.31 -9.93
C SER A 53 -20.16 -5.79 -11.26
N ARG A 54 -19.29 -6.10 -12.25
CA ARG A 54 -19.72 -6.63 -13.56
C ARG A 54 -20.25 -8.06 -13.49
N GLY A 55 -19.62 -8.94 -12.71
CA GLY A 55 -20.05 -10.33 -12.54
C GLY A 55 -21.38 -10.45 -11.82
N GLY A 56 -21.55 -9.71 -10.73
CA GLY A 56 -22.77 -9.68 -9.93
C GLY A 56 -23.96 -9.10 -10.71
N SER A 57 -23.76 -7.98 -11.41
CA SER A 57 -24.82 -7.36 -12.21
C SER A 57 -25.34 -8.28 -13.32
N ARG A 58 -24.44 -8.97 -14.05
CA ARG A 58 -24.82 -9.93 -15.09
C ARG A 58 -25.59 -11.13 -14.53
N ALA A 59 -25.11 -11.71 -13.44
CA ALA A 59 -25.79 -12.85 -12.80
C ALA A 59 -27.17 -12.46 -12.25
N ARG A 60 -27.30 -11.25 -11.70
CA ARG A 60 -28.58 -10.72 -11.23
C ARG A 60 -29.58 -10.58 -12.38
N LEU A 61 -29.18 -9.92 -13.47
CA LEU A 61 -30.05 -9.72 -14.64
C LEU A 61 -30.46 -11.05 -15.26
N ARG A 62 -29.52 -12.00 -15.38
CA ARG A 62 -29.81 -13.34 -15.88
C ARG A 62 -30.81 -14.08 -15.00
N PHE A 63 -30.64 -14.05 -13.68
CA PHE A 63 -31.58 -14.67 -12.75
C PHE A 63 -32.99 -14.06 -12.84
N LEU A 64 -33.08 -12.73 -12.99
CA LEU A 64 -34.35 -12.03 -13.18
C LEU A 64 -35.00 -12.43 -14.51
N ALA A 65 -34.24 -12.51 -15.59
CA ALA A 65 -34.75 -12.96 -16.89
C ALA A 65 -35.26 -14.40 -16.83
N GLU A 66 -34.50 -15.31 -16.20
CA GLU A 66 -34.89 -16.73 -16.03
C GLU A 66 -36.17 -16.87 -15.19
N ASN A 67 -36.39 -16.02 -14.19
CA ASN A 67 -37.50 -16.13 -13.23
C ASN A 67 -38.63 -15.11 -13.44
N ALA A 68 -38.59 -14.32 -14.51
CA ALA A 68 -39.60 -13.29 -14.77
C ALA A 68 -41.02 -13.86 -14.82
N HIS A 69 -41.17 -15.14 -15.22
CA HIS A 69 -42.43 -15.85 -15.33
C HIS A 69 -42.90 -16.57 -14.05
N ARG A 70 -42.09 -16.61 -12.97
CA ARG A 70 -42.43 -17.29 -11.69
C ARG A 70 -42.18 -16.39 -10.49
N PRO A 71 -42.89 -15.27 -10.33
CA PRO A 71 -42.78 -14.46 -9.13
C PRO A 71 -43.30 -15.23 -7.90
N PRO A 72 -42.61 -15.19 -6.75
CA PRO A 72 -43.08 -15.85 -5.54
C PRO A 72 -44.35 -15.18 -5.02
N THR A 73 -45.38 -15.99 -4.73
CA THR A 73 -46.68 -15.52 -4.19
C THR A 73 -46.78 -15.67 -2.67
N THR A 74 -45.94 -16.51 -2.05
CA THR A 74 -45.91 -16.76 -0.60
C THR A 74 -44.68 -16.14 0.04
N VAL A 75 -44.77 -15.81 1.34
CA VAL A 75 -43.66 -15.26 2.14
C VAL A 75 -42.46 -16.21 2.16
N GLN A 76 -42.71 -17.51 2.33
CA GLN A 76 -41.67 -18.54 2.31
C GLN A 76 -41.01 -18.66 0.92
N GLY A 77 -41.80 -18.54 -0.16
CA GLY A 77 -41.28 -18.53 -1.53
C GLY A 77 -40.36 -17.33 -1.78
N TRP A 78 -40.67 -16.17 -1.21
CA TRP A 78 -39.83 -14.98 -1.34
C TRP A 78 -38.45 -15.14 -0.67
N TYR A 79 -38.40 -15.83 0.47
CA TYR A 79 -37.13 -16.19 1.13
C TYR A 79 -36.27 -17.10 0.26
N PHE A 80 -36.82 -18.21 -0.25
CA PHE A 80 -36.08 -19.13 -1.11
C PHE A 80 -35.61 -18.49 -2.42
N TYR A 81 -36.44 -17.62 -2.99
CA TYR A 81 -36.10 -16.83 -4.16
C TYR A 81 -34.89 -15.92 -3.89
N THR A 82 -34.94 -15.15 -2.80
CA THR A 82 -33.86 -14.21 -2.44
C THR A 82 -32.57 -14.94 -2.07
N LYS A 83 -32.67 -16.04 -1.32
CA LYS A 83 -31.53 -16.88 -0.96
C LYS A 83 -30.82 -17.41 -2.22
N THR A 84 -31.56 -18.01 -3.14
CA THR A 84 -31.03 -18.55 -4.40
C THR A 84 -30.42 -17.46 -5.29
N ARG A 85 -31.12 -16.32 -5.42
CA ARG A 85 -30.61 -15.15 -6.15
C ARG A 85 -29.28 -14.68 -5.60
N ASN A 86 -29.20 -14.51 -4.27
CA ASN A 86 -28.01 -14.00 -3.62
C ASN A 86 -26.84 -14.98 -3.81
N TYR A 87 -27.02 -16.29 -3.64
CA TYR A 87 -25.93 -17.26 -3.87
C TYR A 87 -25.39 -17.22 -5.31
N ARG A 88 -26.27 -17.19 -6.32
CA ARG A 88 -25.84 -17.11 -7.73
C ARG A 88 -25.09 -15.82 -8.02
N VAL A 89 -25.58 -14.69 -7.49
CA VAL A 89 -24.95 -13.38 -7.66
C VAL A 89 -23.58 -13.33 -6.96
N PHE A 90 -23.48 -13.79 -5.71
CA PHE A 90 -22.23 -13.83 -4.95
C PHE A 90 -21.19 -14.73 -5.62
N PHE A 91 -21.57 -15.93 -6.04
CA PHE A 91 -20.64 -16.85 -6.70
C PHE A 91 -20.12 -16.27 -8.03
N ALA A 92 -21.00 -15.68 -8.83
CA ALA A 92 -20.60 -15.03 -10.09
C ALA A 92 -19.73 -13.80 -9.85
N ALA A 93 -20.05 -12.98 -8.84
CA ALA A 93 -19.24 -11.83 -8.45
C ALA A 93 -17.85 -12.26 -7.99
N ALA A 94 -17.75 -13.28 -7.14
CA ALA A 94 -16.48 -13.80 -6.64
C ALA A 94 -15.62 -14.39 -7.77
N ARG A 95 -16.19 -15.27 -8.61
CA ARG A 95 -15.47 -15.89 -9.74
C ARG A 95 -14.97 -14.86 -10.74
N THR A 96 -15.80 -13.88 -11.07
CA THR A 96 -15.42 -12.83 -12.03
C THR A 96 -14.42 -11.86 -11.38
N GLY A 97 -14.66 -11.45 -10.13
CA GLY A 97 -13.74 -10.65 -9.33
C GLY A 97 -12.33 -11.24 -9.25
N ALA A 98 -12.22 -12.53 -8.93
CA ALA A 98 -10.94 -13.22 -8.87
C ALA A 98 -10.19 -13.22 -10.21
N ARG A 99 -10.89 -13.45 -11.33
CA ARG A 99 -10.27 -13.38 -12.67
C ARG A 99 -9.73 -12.00 -13.01
N TYR A 100 -10.47 -10.94 -12.70
CA TYR A 100 -10.01 -9.56 -12.94
C TYR A 100 -8.89 -9.16 -11.98
N ALA A 101 -8.95 -9.60 -10.72
CA ALA A 101 -7.90 -9.36 -9.73
C ALA A 101 -6.57 -10.00 -10.16
N LEU A 102 -6.61 -11.27 -10.60
CA LEU A 102 -5.44 -11.97 -11.11
C LEU A 102 -4.93 -11.38 -12.43
N GLY A 103 -5.85 -11.01 -13.34
CA GLY A 103 -5.48 -10.41 -14.62
C GLY A 103 -4.78 -9.06 -14.46
N LEU A 104 -5.36 -8.16 -13.67
CA LEU A 104 -4.78 -6.82 -13.43
C LEU A 104 -3.57 -6.87 -12.50
N GLY A 105 -3.67 -7.57 -11.37
CA GLY A 105 -2.55 -7.72 -10.43
C GLY A 105 -1.36 -8.43 -11.09
N GLY A 106 -1.60 -9.50 -11.85
CA GLY A 106 -0.57 -10.21 -12.59
C GLY A 106 0.07 -9.35 -13.70
N ALA A 107 -0.72 -8.58 -14.45
CA ALA A 107 -0.20 -7.67 -15.46
C ALA A 107 0.66 -6.56 -14.84
N THR A 108 0.22 -5.98 -13.72
CA THR A 108 1.00 -4.96 -12.99
C THR A 108 2.27 -5.57 -12.40
N ALA A 109 2.22 -6.76 -11.82
CA ALA A 109 3.41 -7.45 -11.33
C ALA A 109 4.41 -7.72 -12.46
N ALA A 110 3.93 -8.21 -13.60
CA ALA A 110 4.76 -8.45 -14.78
C ALA A 110 5.41 -7.15 -15.29
N TYR A 111 4.65 -6.05 -15.34
CA TYR A 111 5.20 -4.74 -15.72
C TYR A 111 6.28 -4.27 -14.75
N VAL A 112 6.04 -4.31 -13.44
CA VAL A 112 7.02 -3.87 -12.43
C VAL A 112 8.28 -4.74 -12.46
N LEU A 113 8.13 -6.06 -12.63
CA LEU A 113 9.25 -6.98 -12.82
C LEU A 113 10.05 -6.64 -14.08
N LEU A 114 9.37 -6.40 -15.20
CA LEU A 114 10.02 -6.04 -16.45
C LEU A 114 10.76 -4.72 -16.31
N ASP A 115 10.12 -3.71 -15.72
CA ASP A 115 10.76 -2.43 -15.44
C ASP A 115 12.01 -2.67 -14.59
N GLU A 116 11.91 -3.22 -13.39
CA GLU A 116 13.08 -3.49 -12.54
C GLU A 116 14.21 -4.25 -13.28
N SER A 117 13.86 -5.28 -14.05
CA SER A 117 14.82 -6.08 -14.83
C SER A 117 15.51 -5.30 -15.95
N VAL A 118 14.82 -4.38 -16.61
CA VAL A 118 15.38 -3.55 -17.69
C VAL A 118 16.47 -2.63 -17.13
N GLY A 119 16.24 -2.03 -15.97
CA GLY A 119 17.23 -1.15 -15.35
C GLY A 119 18.44 -1.90 -14.82
N TRP A 120 18.22 -3.04 -14.19
CA TRP A 120 19.31 -3.91 -13.78
C TRP A 120 20.15 -4.36 -14.98
N THR A 121 19.50 -4.77 -16.08
CA THR A 121 20.21 -5.17 -17.31
C THR A 121 20.97 -3.99 -17.92
N ARG A 122 20.41 -2.78 -17.88
CA ARG A 122 21.09 -1.56 -18.34
C ARG A 122 22.34 -1.27 -17.52
N GLU A 123 22.26 -1.38 -16.20
CA GLU A 123 23.39 -1.18 -15.28
C GLU A 123 24.50 -2.22 -15.51
N GLN A 124 24.15 -3.46 -15.86
CA GLN A 124 25.12 -4.50 -16.19
C GLN A 124 25.75 -4.35 -17.58
N VAL A 125 24.98 -3.97 -18.60
CA VAL A 125 25.43 -3.92 -19.99
C VAL A 125 26.14 -2.61 -20.33
N PHE A 126 25.63 -1.47 -19.84
CA PHE A 126 26.22 -0.16 -20.10
C PHE A 126 27.23 0.27 -19.01
N GLY A 127 27.44 -0.58 -18.00
CA GLY A 127 28.29 -0.32 -16.85
C GLY A 127 27.79 0.87 -16.03
N ALA A 128 28.38 1.05 -14.84
CA ALA A 128 28.27 2.27 -14.05
C ALA A 128 28.94 3.50 -14.72
N ALA A 129 28.85 3.63 -16.05
CA ALA A 129 29.71 4.49 -16.87
C ALA A 129 29.26 5.97 -16.93
N GLN A 130 28.29 6.41 -16.13
CA GLN A 130 27.96 7.85 -16.02
C GLN A 130 27.86 8.39 -14.59
N SER A 131 28.05 7.56 -13.55
CA SER A 131 28.03 8.03 -12.16
C SER A 131 29.38 8.55 -11.66
N SER A 132 30.45 8.46 -12.47
CA SER A 132 31.80 8.92 -12.11
C SER A 132 32.31 10.09 -12.98
N ALA A 133 31.47 10.62 -13.87
CA ALA A 133 31.87 11.65 -14.83
C ALA A 133 31.26 13.03 -14.52
N SER A 134 31.37 13.49 -13.26
CA SER A 134 31.33 14.93 -12.97
C SER A 134 32.37 15.28 -11.92
N THR A 135 33.51 15.73 -12.43
CA THR A 135 34.44 16.68 -11.79
C THR A 135 35.40 16.11 -10.75
N SER A 136 36.51 15.56 -11.25
CA SER A 136 37.79 15.53 -10.56
C SER A 136 38.32 16.97 -10.33
N ILE A 137 38.30 17.44 -9.09
CA ILE A 137 39.25 18.45 -8.59
C ILE A 137 40.30 17.68 -7.77
N PRO A 138 41.61 17.79 -8.05
CA PRO A 138 42.62 17.05 -7.29
C PRO A 138 42.98 17.84 -6.02
N ALA A 139 42.74 17.25 -4.85
CA ALA A 139 43.26 17.71 -3.55
C ALA A 139 43.44 16.50 -2.60
N PRO A 140 44.29 16.61 -1.57
CA PRO A 140 45.37 15.66 -1.23
C PRO A 140 44.92 14.41 -0.42
N PRO A 141 45.79 13.40 -0.23
CA PRO A 141 45.38 12.09 0.27
C PRO A 141 45.14 12.04 1.80
N ALA A 142 44.25 11.13 2.18
CA ALA A 142 43.95 10.57 3.50
C ALA A 142 42.96 11.34 4.41
N VAL A 143 41.71 10.86 4.48
CA VAL A 143 41.10 10.04 5.56
C VAL A 143 39.82 9.41 4.97
N PRO A 144 39.50 8.11 5.16
CA PRO A 144 38.20 7.57 4.77
C PRO A 144 37.15 8.05 5.77
N ASP A 145 36.65 9.27 5.57
CA ASP A 145 35.57 9.82 6.38
C ASP A 145 34.22 9.30 5.86
N ALA A 146 33.48 8.66 6.76
CA ALA A 146 32.19 8.01 6.51
C ALA A 146 31.04 9.03 6.40
N THR A 147 31.24 10.12 5.65
CA THR A 147 30.38 11.31 5.67
C THR A 147 30.06 11.84 4.27
N ASP A 148 29.70 10.97 3.33
CA ASP A 148 28.96 11.34 2.11
C ASP A 148 27.54 10.73 2.04
N ALA A 149 27.09 10.10 3.13
CA ALA A 149 25.72 9.62 3.24
C ALA A 149 24.80 10.74 3.74
N GLU A 150 24.22 11.53 2.83
CA GLU A 150 23.10 12.45 3.10
C GLU A 150 22.04 11.74 3.99
N PRO A 151 21.88 12.13 5.27
CA PRO A 151 20.94 11.49 6.18
C PRO A 151 19.53 12.02 5.89
N GLY A 152 18.79 11.31 5.03
CA GLY A 152 17.39 11.66 4.73
C GLY A 152 16.89 11.23 3.36
N SER A 153 17.78 10.84 2.44
CA SER A 153 17.38 10.24 1.16
C SER A 153 16.77 8.87 1.45
N SER A 154 15.44 8.78 1.47
CA SER A 154 14.70 7.50 1.47
C SER A 154 15.03 6.77 0.17
N ARG A 155 16.17 6.07 0.14
CA ARG A 155 16.64 5.31 -1.02
C ARG A 155 15.58 4.26 -1.29
N ARG A 156 14.93 4.36 -2.46
CA ARG A 156 13.96 3.34 -2.88
C ARG A 156 14.68 1.99 -2.84
N ILE A 157 14.16 1.05 -2.08
CA ILE A 157 14.70 -0.31 -2.01
C ILE A 157 14.24 -1.02 -3.28
N GLY A 158 15.11 -1.05 -4.28
CA GLY A 158 14.95 -1.71 -5.57
C GLY A 158 16.21 -2.50 -5.92
N TRP A 159 16.13 -3.28 -7.00
CA TRP A 159 17.29 -3.94 -7.60
C TRP A 159 18.08 -2.99 -8.51
N ARG A 160 17.50 -1.85 -8.88
CA ARG A 160 18.12 -0.73 -9.59
C ARG A 160 18.80 0.23 -8.60
N GLU A 161 20.05 0.61 -8.88
CA GLU A 161 20.78 1.59 -8.07
C GLU A 161 20.73 3.01 -8.64
N GLY A 162 20.47 3.16 -9.94
CA GLY A 162 20.46 4.44 -10.66
C GLY A 162 19.09 5.15 -10.74
N PRO A 163 19.07 6.42 -11.20
CA PRO A 163 17.84 7.19 -11.40
C PRO A 163 16.97 6.59 -12.52
N VAL A 164 15.65 6.65 -12.35
CA VAL A 164 14.68 6.20 -13.36
C VAL A 164 14.79 7.07 -14.61
N ARG A 165 15.09 6.46 -15.76
CA ARG A 165 15.05 7.14 -17.06
C ARG A 165 13.69 6.89 -17.72
N TRP A 166 13.20 7.85 -18.49
CA TRP A 166 11.96 7.70 -19.24
C TRP A 166 12.06 6.58 -20.31
N GLU A 167 13.27 6.32 -20.81
CA GLU A 167 13.61 5.25 -21.75
C GLU A 167 13.27 3.86 -21.18
N ASP A 168 13.54 3.66 -19.89
CA ASP A 168 13.35 2.37 -19.23
C ASP A 168 11.87 1.97 -19.20
N GLY A 169 10.98 2.93 -18.90
CA GLY A 169 9.53 2.71 -18.91
C GLY A 169 8.99 2.47 -20.31
N ALA A 170 9.53 3.16 -21.32
CA ALA A 170 9.12 2.94 -22.71
C ALA A 170 9.51 1.54 -23.20
N ILE A 171 10.71 1.06 -22.86
CA ILE A 171 11.16 -0.29 -23.19
C ILE A 171 10.33 -1.34 -22.44
N ALA A 172 10.14 -1.17 -21.13
CA ALA A 172 9.33 -2.10 -20.33
C ALA A 172 7.89 -2.20 -20.84
N GLY A 173 7.28 -1.05 -21.17
CA GLY A 173 5.94 -0.98 -21.76
C GLY A 173 5.86 -1.60 -23.16
N GLY A 174 6.88 -1.39 -24.00
CA GLY A 174 6.98 -2.02 -25.32
C GLY A 174 7.13 -3.54 -25.25
N VAL A 175 7.97 -4.05 -24.34
CA VAL A 175 8.14 -5.48 -24.07
C VAL A 175 6.85 -6.09 -23.54
N MET A 176 6.19 -5.45 -22.58
CA MET A 176 4.90 -5.90 -22.07
C MET A 176 3.85 -5.95 -23.20
N GLY A 177 3.84 -4.95 -24.09
CA GLY A 177 2.99 -4.92 -25.29
C GLY A 177 3.28 -6.06 -26.27
N ALA A 178 4.55 -6.43 -26.45
CA ALA A 178 4.95 -7.56 -27.29
C ALA A 178 4.56 -8.92 -26.68
N VAL A 179 4.71 -9.08 -25.37
CA VAL A 179 4.28 -10.27 -24.63
C VAL A 179 2.76 -10.44 -24.71
N VAL A 180 1.99 -9.37 -24.49
CA VAL A 180 0.53 -9.40 -24.66
C VAL A 180 0.16 -9.70 -26.11
N GLY A 181 0.85 -9.05 -27.07
CA GLY A 181 0.70 -9.24 -28.51
C GLY A 181 0.81 -10.70 -28.94
N THR A 182 1.85 -11.38 -28.45
CA THR A 182 2.13 -12.79 -28.75
C THR A 182 1.19 -13.74 -27.99
N ALA A 183 0.96 -13.51 -26.69
CA ALA A 183 0.11 -14.36 -25.86
C ALA A 183 -1.35 -14.41 -26.35
N TYR A 184 -1.89 -13.28 -26.81
CA TYR A 184 -3.24 -13.21 -27.37
C TYR A 184 -3.32 -13.46 -28.88
N ARG A 185 -2.19 -13.82 -29.52
CA ARG A 185 -2.09 -14.04 -30.98
C ARG A 185 -2.79 -12.92 -31.77
N LEU A 186 -2.46 -11.68 -31.43
CA LEU A 186 -3.10 -10.52 -32.05
C LEU A 186 -2.77 -10.44 -33.55
N PRO A 187 -3.75 -10.10 -34.41
CA PRO A 187 -3.52 -9.76 -35.81
C PRO A 187 -2.40 -8.73 -35.95
N ARG A 188 -1.54 -8.86 -36.98
CA ARG A 188 -0.38 -8.00 -37.24
C ARG A 188 -0.62 -6.49 -37.00
N PRO A 189 -1.70 -5.84 -37.47
CA PRO A 189 -1.92 -4.42 -37.21
C PRO A 189 -2.23 -4.10 -35.74
N LEU A 190 -2.86 -5.02 -35.01
CA LEU A 190 -3.14 -4.86 -33.58
C LEU A 190 -1.90 -5.11 -32.72
N PHE A 191 -1.00 -5.99 -33.18
CA PHE A 191 0.29 -6.23 -32.55
C PHE A 191 1.14 -4.95 -32.48
N PHE A 192 1.37 -4.28 -33.60
CA PHE A 192 2.18 -3.05 -33.62
C PHE A 192 1.55 -1.92 -32.79
N ARG A 193 0.22 -1.81 -32.79
CA ARG A 193 -0.50 -0.84 -31.96
C ARG A 193 -0.32 -1.13 -30.48
N ALA A 194 -0.37 -2.40 -30.06
CA ALA A 194 -0.17 -2.79 -28.67
C ALA A 194 1.25 -2.44 -28.18
N VAL A 195 2.27 -2.70 -29.00
CA VAL A 195 3.67 -2.33 -28.70
C VAL A 195 3.84 -0.81 -28.62
N LEU A 196 3.26 -0.07 -29.57
CA LEU A 196 3.34 1.39 -29.60
C LEU A 196 2.64 2.02 -28.38
N ILE A 197 1.42 1.60 -28.08
CA ILE A 197 0.65 2.09 -26.92
C ILE A 197 1.39 1.71 -25.63
N GLY A 198 1.93 0.50 -25.53
CA GLY A 198 2.74 0.06 -24.39
C GLY A 198 3.95 0.98 -24.17
N SER A 199 4.66 1.31 -25.25
CA SER A 199 5.85 2.17 -25.19
C SER A 199 5.51 3.61 -24.79
N ILE A 200 4.46 4.19 -25.39
CA ILE A 200 4.00 5.55 -25.06
C ILE A 200 3.52 5.62 -23.61
N MET A 201 2.70 4.66 -23.18
CA MET A 201 2.15 4.63 -21.83
C MET A 201 3.24 4.40 -20.77
N GLY A 202 4.21 3.52 -21.06
CA GLY A 202 5.36 3.27 -20.20
C GLY A 202 6.29 4.48 -20.09
N GLY A 203 6.60 5.13 -21.22
CA GLY A 203 7.38 6.37 -21.23
C GLY A 203 6.69 7.51 -20.48
N ALA A 204 5.38 7.66 -20.65
CA ALA A 204 4.59 8.65 -19.90
C ALA A 204 4.58 8.36 -18.39
N THR A 205 4.46 7.08 -18.01
CA THR A 205 4.46 6.66 -16.61
C THR A 205 5.81 6.97 -15.93
N SER A 206 6.93 6.67 -16.58
CA SER A 206 8.26 7.01 -16.05
C SER A 206 8.55 8.50 -16.10
N GLY A 207 8.06 9.22 -17.11
CA GLY A 207 8.12 10.69 -17.16
C GLY A 207 7.42 11.35 -15.98
N LEU A 208 6.26 10.82 -15.56
CA LEU A 208 5.54 11.31 -14.39
C LEU A 208 6.32 11.08 -13.08
N GLN A 209 7.03 9.96 -12.96
CA GLN A 209 7.87 9.69 -11.78
C GLN A 209 9.02 10.70 -11.67
N ILE A 210 9.67 11.02 -12.79
CA ILE A 210 10.74 12.03 -12.83
C ILE A 210 10.20 13.41 -12.41
N ALA A 211 9.00 13.78 -12.87
CA ALA A 211 8.37 15.05 -12.50
C ALA A 211 8.05 15.10 -10.99
N GLN A 212 7.52 14.01 -10.42
CA GLN A 212 7.22 13.93 -8.99
C GLN A 212 8.50 14.01 -8.13
N ASP A 213 9.56 13.33 -8.54
CA ASP A 213 10.84 13.37 -7.85
C ASP A 213 11.46 14.79 -7.91
N HIS A 214 11.25 15.52 -9.01
CA HIS A 214 11.68 16.91 -9.13
C HIS A 214 10.91 17.83 -8.15
N VAL A 215 9.58 17.73 -8.10
CA VAL A 215 8.74 18.51 -7.19
C VAL A 215 9.09 18.23 -5.72
N ARG A 216 9.36 16.96 -5.39
CA ARG A 216 9.78 16.57 -4.04
C ARG A 216 11.10 17.23 -3.63
N LYS A 217 12.09 17.25 -4.53
CA LYS A 217 13.38 17.93 -4.26
C LYS A 217 13.23 19.44 -4.07
N LEU A 218 12.30 20.08 -4.76
CA LEU A 218 11.99 21.50 -4.56
C LEU A 218 11.43 21.74 -3.15
N LYS A 219 10.48 20.91 -2.72
CA LYS A 219 9.90 21.00 -1.38
C LYS A 219 10.92 20.78 -0.27
N GLU A 220 11.81 19.80 -0.42
CA GLU A 220 12.89 19.53 0.55
C GLU A 220 13.88 20.68 0.64
N LYS A 221 14.17 21.40 -0.47
CA LYS A 221 15.00 22.60 -0.45
C LYS A 221 14.33 23.75 0.31
N ASP A 222 13.04 23.98 0.07
CA ASP A 222 12.27 25.01 0.78
C ASP A 222 12.24 24.74 2.29
N GLU A 223 12.02 23.48 2.69
CA GLU A 223 12.04 23.05 4.10
C GLU A 223 13.43 23.22 4.75
N ARG A 224 14.53 22.90 4.04
CA ARG A 224 15.90 23.13 4.55
C ARG A 224 16.22 24.62 4.69
N VAL A 225 15.75 25.46 3.76
CA VAL A 225 15.93 26.92 3.83
C VAL A 225 15.13 27.51 5.00
N SER A 226 13.90 27.05 5.25
CA SER A 226 13.12 27.51 6.42
C SER A 226 13.78 27.12 7.75
N VAL A 227 14.30 25.90 7.87
CA VAL A 227 14.97 25.42 9.10
C VAL A 227 16.30 26.15 9.34
N SER A 228 17.04 26.47 8.28
CA SER A 228 18.30 27.22 8.37
C SER A 228 18.07 28.70 8.68
N GLY A 229 16.96 29.28 8.19
CA GLY A 229 16.53 30.65 8.50
C GLY A 229 16.14 30.85 9.97
N GLU A 230 15.55 29.84 10.61
CA GLU A 230 15.26 29.86 12.05
C GLU A 230 16.52 29.73 12.93
N SER A 231 17.55 29.03 12.45
CA SER A 231 18.79 28.84 13.21
C SER A 231 19.78 30.03 13.11
N GLY A 232 19.68 30.86 12.07
CA GLY A 232 20.50 32.07 11.88
C GLY A 232 19.96 33.35 12.53
N GLY A 233 18.80 33.29 13.18
CA GLY A 233 18.09 34.45 13.74
C GLY A 233 18.16 34.60 15.26
N SER A 234 19.02 33.85 15.97
CA SER A 234 19.20 33.98 17.42
C SER A 234 20.44 34.83 17.74
N GLY A 235 20.29 36.15 17.64
CA GLY A 235 21.34 37.09 18.01
C GLY A 235 20.92 38.54 17.86
N LEU A 236 19.96 39.01 18.68
CA LEU A 236 19.97 40.30 19.39
C LEU A 236 18.54 40.70 19.85
N ALA A 237 18.47 41.09 21.13
CA ALA A 237 17.41 41.81 21.83
C ALA A 237 16.15 41.04 22.32
N GLN A 238 16.27 40.47 23.52
CA GLN A 238 15.24 40.69 24.55
C GLN A 238 15.54 42.01 25.28
N PRO A 239 14.52 42.81 25.67
CA PRO A 239 14.63 43.66 26.85
C PRO A 239 13.92 42.99 28.05
N VAL A 240 14.74 42.64 29.03
CA VAL A 240 14.36 42.32 30.41
C VAL A 240 14.10 43.63 31.16
N SER A 241 12.95 43.75 31.82
CA SER A 241 12.73 44.59 33.00
C SER A 241 11.64 43.97 33.91
N ALA A 242 12.05 42.96 34.68
CA ALA A 242 12.07 42.91 36.15
C ALA A 242 10.78 43.25 36.99
N PRO A 243 10.74 42.92 38.30
CA PRO A 243 9.74 42.01 38.87
C PRO A 243 8.92 42.66 40.01
N VAL A 244 7.97 41.92 40.61
CA VAL A 244 7.80 41.79 42.08
C VAL A 244 6.57 40.93 42.40
N MET A 245 6.86 39.80 43.08
CA MET A 245 6.14 39.11 44.16
C MET A 245 4.62 38.84 44.04
N GLY A 246 4.12 37.63 44.27
CA GLY A 246 4.78 36.47 44.84
C GLY A 246 3.86 35.25 45.02
N SER A 247 4.47 34.26 45.70
CA SER A 247 3.91 33.04 46.31
C SER A 247 3.20 32.03 45.41
N ALA A 248 3.97 30.98 45.08
CA ALA A 248 3.53 29.62 44.77
C ALA A 248 2.94 28.91 46.01
N PRO A 249 2.63 27.60 45.94
CA PRO A 249 1.81 26.86 44.98
C PRO A 249 0.70 26.06 45.71
N GLU A 250 -0.30 25.52 45.01
CA GLU A 250 -0.76 24.12 45.20
C GLU A 250 -1.91 23.72 44.25
N HIS A 251 -1.96 22.41 44.02
CA HIS A 251 -2.82 21.62 43.14
C HIS A 251 -4.33 21.94 43.17
N PRO A 252 -5.06 21.61 42.08
CA PRO A 252 -6.45 21.18 42.21
C PRO A 252 -6.63 19.73 41.78
N THR A 253 -6.79 18.87 42.78
CA THR A 253 -7.66 17.69 42.72
C THR A 253 -9.10 18.21 42.73
N VAL A 254 -9.91 17.86 41.73
CA VAL A 254 -11.36 18.18 41.72
C VAL A 254 -12.15 16.91 41.93
N ASP A 255 -12.51 16.68 43.19
CA ASP A 255 -13.64 15.85 43.60
C ASP A 255 -14.94 16.55 43.24
N ARG A 256 -15.89 15.82 42.65
CA ARG A 256 -17.28 16.27 42.50
C ARG A 256 -18.13 15.72 43.66
N PRO A 257 -18.85 16.56 44.41
CA PRO A 257 -19.72 16.07 45.46
C PRO A 257 -21.07 15.58 44.93
N VAL A 258 -21.46 14.47 45.54
CA VAL A 258 -22.82 13.96 45.69
C VAL A 258 -23.67 15.00 46.43
N GLN A 259 -24.85 15.33 45.91
CA GLN A 259 -26.00 15.67 46.74
C GLN A 259 -27.23 14.92 46.21
N ALA A 260 -27.67 13.98 47.04
CA ALA A 260 -28.96 13.33 47.00
C ALA A 260 -30.00 14.19 47.75
N GLY A 261 -31.27 14.01 47.38
CA GLY A 261 -32.43 14.68 47.93
C GLY A 261 -33.55 14.69 46.89
N GLU A 262 -33.94 13.53 46.39
CA GLU A 262 -35.21 12.87 46.77
C GLU A 262 -36.45 13.76 46.55
N THR A 263 -37.12 13.54 45.41
CA THR A 263 -38.58 13.55 45.38
C THR A 263 -39.02 12.43 44.44
N ALA A 264 -39.99 11.67 44.92
CA ALA A 264 -40.25 10.28 44.60
C ALA A 264 -40.95 10.02 43.25
N MET A 265 -40.60 8.84 42.71
CA MET A 265 -41.41 7.86 41.98
C MET A 265 -42.51 8.32 41.00
N SER A 266 -42.26 8.05 39.71
CA SER A 266 -43.14 7.13 38.98
C SER A 266 -42.39 6.30 37.94
N PRO A 267 -42.81 5.05 37.72
CA PRO A 267 -42.02 4.04 37.02
C PRO A 267 -41.99 4.28 35.52
N VAL A 268 -40.82 4.04 34.93
CA VAL A 268 -40.61 3.90 33.48
C VAL A 268 -41.49 2.75 33.00
N GLN A 269 -42.66 3.13 32.50
CA GLN A 269 -43.62 2.27 31.85
C GLN A 269 -43.04 1.91 30.48
N GLY A 270 -42.90 0.61 30.22
CA GLY A 270 -42.41 0.09 28.95
C GLY A 270 -43.16 0.74 27.79
N ALA A 271 -42.42 1.37 26.88
CA ALA A 271 -42.97 1.84 25.61
C ALA A 271 -43.23 0.61 24.74
N SER A 272 -44.37 -0.04 24.97
CA SER A 272 -45.09 -0.81 23.98
C SER A 272 -45.23 0.10 22.76
N ARG A 273 -44.39 -0.13 21.74
CA ARG A 273 -44.46 0.61 20.48
C ARG A 273 -45.84 0.31 19.89
N ALA A 274 -46.78 1.23 20.11
CA ALA A 274 -48.14 1.11 19.61
C ALA A 274 -48.06 0.83 18.10
N LEU A 275 -48.77 -0.20 17.66
CA LEU A 275 -48.94 -0.47 16.24
C LEU A 275 -49.42 0.83 15.58
N PRO A 276 -48.81 1.22 14.43
CA PRO A 276 -49.18 2.45 13.75
C PRO A 276 -50.68 2.43 13.49
N THR A 277 -51.35 3.54 13.81
CA THR A 277 -52.78 3.70 13.56
C THR A 277 -53.08 3.40 12.09
N ALA A 278 -54.29 2.92 11.77
CA ALA A 278 -54.66 2.55 10.40
C ALA A 278 -54.35 3.69 9.40
N ALA A 279 -54.56 4.94 9.81
CA ALA A 279 -54.27 6.14 9.02
C ALA A 279 -52.76 6.39 8.76
N GLU A 280 -51.88 5.95 9.66
CA GLU A 280 -50.43 6.08 9.53
C GLU A 280 -49.83 4.93 8.72
N SER A 281 -50.37 3.72 8.90
CA SER A 281 -50.06 2.56 8.06
C SER A 281 -50.44 2.79 6.59
N ASP A 282 -51.55 3.49 6.35
CA ASP A 282 -52.02 3.81 5.01
C ASP A 282 -51.21 4.95 4.36
N ARG A 283 -50.73 5.91 5.14
CA ARG A 283 -49.76 6.93 4.67
C ARG A 283 -48.41 6.31 4.28
N LEU A 284 -47.92 5.33 5.05
CA LEU A 284 -46.69 4.62 4.73
C LEU A 284 -46.85 3.70 3.51
N ARG A 285 -48.02 3.08 3.33
CA ARG A 285 -48.36 2.33 2.09
C ARG A 285 -48.38 3.24 0.86
N ARG A 286 -48.92 4.45 0.94
CA ARG A 286 -48.97 5.42 -0.17
C ARG A 286 -47.60 6.01 -0.53
N ARG A 287 -46.62 5.97 0.37
CA ARG A 287 -45.22 6.39 0.12
C ARG A 287 -44.30 5.25 -0.31
N ALA A 288 -44.77 4.00 -0.34
CA ALA A 288 -44.00 2.91 -0.88
C ALA A 288 -43.86 3.10 -2.40
N TRP A 289 -42.63 3.37 -2.84
CA TRP A 289 -42.25 3.54 -4.27
C TRP A 289 -42.49 2.28 -5.13
N TRP A 290 -42.98 1.20 -4.52
CA TRP A 290 -43.26 -0.10 -5.11
C TRP A 290 -44.78 -0.41 -5.04
N ASP A 291 -45.64 0.48 -5.53
CA ASP A 291 -47.07 0.16 -5.69
C ASP A 291 -47.31 -0.49 -7.07
N PRO A 292 -47.60 -1.80 -7.14
CA PRO A 292 -47.83 -2.50 -8.40
C PRO A 292 -49.09 -2.05 -9.15
N ARG A 293 -50.00 -1.30 -8.52
CA ARG A 293 -51.23 -0.80 -9.19
C ARG A 293 -50.98 0.38 -10.13
N ARG A 294 -49.82 1.04 -10.05
CA ARG A 294 -49.45 2.14 -10.97
C ARG A 294 -49.09 1.69 -12.39
N TRP A 295 -48.91 0.39 -12.62
CA TRP A 295 -48.47 -0.17 -13.91
C TRP A 295 -49.57 -0.87 -14.71
N VAL A 296 -50.82 -0.85 -14.26
CA VAL A 296 -51.96 -1.56 -14.91
C VAL A 296 -52.94 -0.55 -15.56
N GLY A 297 -52.44 0.61 -15.99
CA GLY A 297 -53.29 1.70 -16.50
C GLY A 297 -52.68 2.51 -17.63
N MET A 298 -51.84 1.90 -18.47
CA MET A 298 -51.40 2.44 -19.77
C MET A 298 -51.41 1.33 -20.82
#